data_AF-A0A4U5JA15-F1
#
_entry.id   AF-A0A4U5JA15-F1
#
_cell.length_a   1.000
_cell.length_b   1.000
_cell.length_c   1.000
_cell.angle_alpha   90.00
_cell.angle_beta   90.00
_cell.angle_gamma   90.00
#
_symmetry.space_group_name_H-M   'P 1'
#
loop_
_entity.id
_entity.type
_entity.pdbx_description
1 polymer ?
#
loop_
_entity_poly.entity_id
_entity_poly.type
_entity_poly.pdbx_seq_one_letter_code
_entity_poly.pdbx_strand_id
1 'polypeptide(L)'
;MATVSEPPAGVEFVREDDGRVTAKHVESGVSSFGDTEAEALRELADALDSHFGHGEAIDDPEAYLEEQGIDVEIGESGKPPWLE
;
A
#
# COMPACT_ATOMS: atom_id res chain seq x y z
N MET A 1 -3.34 -32.83 -1.77
CA MET A 1 -4.70 -32.35 -1.45
C MET A 1 -4.64 -30.84 -1.51
N ALA A 2 -5.37 -30.20 -2.43
CA ALA A 2 -5.47 -28.74 -2.48
C ALA A 2 -6.57 -28.32 -1.51
N THR A 3 -6.20 -27.65 -0.42
CA THR A 3 -7.15 -27.01 0.49
C THR A 3 -7.72 -25.79 -0.21
N VAL A 4 -9.04 -25.66 -0.27
CA VAL A 4 -9.68 -24.37 -0.58
C VAL A 4 -9.19 -23.43 0.50
N SER A 5 -8.28 -22.51 0.16
CA SER A 5 -7.80 -21.51 1.10
C SER A 5 -8.97 -20.56 1.31
N GLU A 6 -9.60 -20.65 2.48
CA GLU A 6 -10.35 -19.51 2.97
C GLU A 6 -9.39 -18.30 2.99
N PRO A 7 -9.87 -17.10 2.65
CA PRO A 7 -9.04 -15.92 2.72
C PRO A 7 -8.47 -15.77 4.14
N PRO A 8 -7.26 -15.21 4.30
CA PRO A 8 -6.74 -14.87 5.62
C PRO A 8 -7.80 -14.09 6.39
N ALA A 9 -8.07 -14.48 7.64
CA ALA A 9 -9.07 -13.79 8.45
C ALA A 9 -8.76 -12.29 8.50
N GLY A 10 -9.75 -11.45 8.17
CA GLY A 10 -9.58 -9.99 8.13
C GLY A 10 -9.13 -9.42 6.79
N VAL A 11 -9.03 -10.23 5.73
CA VAL A 11 -8.74 -9.76 4.35
C VAL A 11 -9.90 -10.08 3.41
N GLU A 12 -10.37 -9.07 2.68
CA GLU A 12 -11.29 -9.20 1.56
C GLU A 12 -10.51 -9.20 0.24
N PHE A 13 -10.85 -10.12 -0.68
CA PHE A 13 -10.29 -10.11 -2.03
C PHE A 13 -11.31 -9.63 -3.06
N VAL A 14 -10.86 -8.79 -3.98
CA VAL A 14 -11.59 -8.42 -5.19
C VAL A 14 -10.79 -8.87 -6.40
N ARG A 15 -11.43 -9.52 -7.36
CA ARG A 15 -10.83 -9.86 -8.66
C ARG A 15 -11.27 -8.80 -9.65
N GLU A 16 -10.30 -8.09 -10.20
CA GLU A 16 -10.52 -6.99 -11.14
C GLU A 16 -10.75 -7.53 -12.57
N ASP A 17 -11.38 -6.73 -13.42
CA ASP A 17 -11.69 -7.11 -14.81
C ASP A 17 -10.44 -7.36 -15.67
N ASP A 18 -9.30 -6.79 -15.27
CA ASP A 18 -8.00 -6.98 -15.94
C ASP A 18 -7.22 -8.21 -15.43
N GLY A 19 -7.81 -9.00 -14.54
CA GLY A 19 -7.24 -10.23 -13.99
C GLY A 19 -6.38 -10.03 -12.75
N ARG A 20 -6.14 -8.78 -12.30
CA ARG A 20 -5.46 -8.51 -11.04
C ARG A 20 -6.32 -8.88 -9.84
N VAL A 21 -5.66 -9.03 -8.70
CA VAL A 21 -6.30 -9.28 -7.41
C VAL A 21 -5.99 -8.14 -6.46
N THR A 22 -7.03 -7.56 -5.89
CA THR A 22 -6.96 -6.58 -4.80
C THR A 22 -7.18 -7.30 -3.48
N ALA A 23 -6.30 -7.08 -2.50
CA ALA A 23 -6.45 -7.52 -1.12
C ALA A 23 -6.70 -6.30 -0.22
N LYS A 24 -7.75 -6.35 0.61
CA LYS A 24 -8.14 -5.27 1.50
C LYS A 24 -8.19 -5.74 2.95
N HIS A 25 -7.44 -5.09 3.82
CA HIS A 25 -7.57 -5.28 5.26
C HIS A 25 -8.88 -4.65 5.76
N VAL A 26 -9.74 -5.47 6.38
CA VAL A 26 -11.11 -5.07 6.74
C VAL A 26 -11.13 -3.96 7.78
N GLU A 27 -10.27 -4.02 8.80
CA GLU A 27 -10.30 -3.08 9.92
C GLU A 27 -9.79 -1.68 9.56
N SER A 28 -8.68 -1.60 8.82
CA SER A 28 -8.11 -0.29 8.42
C SER A 28 -8.65 0.24 7.09
N GLY A 29 -9.26 -0.62 6.26
CA GLY A 29 -9.65 -0.30 4.89
C GLY A 29 -8.47 -0.18 3.91
N VAL A 30 -7.23 -0.35 4.37
CA VAL A 30 -6.03 -0.35 3.53
C VAL A 30 -6.13 -1.48 2.52
N SER A 31 -5.84 -1.17 1.27
CA SER A 31 -5.90 -2.12 0.16
C SER A 31 -4.62 -2.02 -0.66
N SER A 32 -4.19 -3.15 -1.19
CA SER A 32 -3.16 -3.21 -2.23
C SER A 32 -3.50 -4.30 -3.24
N PHE A 33 -2.73 -4.43 -4.32
CA PHE A 33 -3.05 -5.33 -5.42
C PHE A 33 -1.81 -6.03 -5.99
N GLY A 34 -2.03 -7.09 -6.76
CA GLY A 34 -0.99 -7.78 -7.52
C GLY A 34 -1.58 -8.66 -8.61
N ASP A 35 -0.72 -9.24 -9.44
CA ASP A 35 -1.15 -10.17 -10.51
C ASP A 35 -1.64 -11.50 -9.91
N THR A 36 -1.26 -11.78 -8.65
CA THR A 36 -1.68 -12.97 -7.91
C THR A 36 -2.13 -12.60 -6.50
N GLU A 37 -2.92 -13.48 -5.85
CA GLU A 37 -3.29 -13.33 -4.43
C GLU A 37 -2.06 -13.19 -3.52
N ALA A 38 -1.00 -13.96 -3.77
CA ALA A 38 0.23 -13.91 -2.97
C ALA A 38 0.97 -12.58 -3.13
N GLU A 39 0.95 -11.99 -4.32
CA GLU A 39 1.48 -10.66 -4.56
C GLU A 39 0.62 -9.60 -3.89
N ALA A 40 -0.70 -9.62 -4.09
CA ALA A 40 -1.63 -8.69 -3.45
C ALA A 40 -1.49 -8.68 -1.91
N LEU A 41 -1.28 -9.85 -1.30
CA LEU A 41 -1.03 -9.97 0.15
C LEU A 41 0.33 -9.40 0.58
N ARG A 42 1.39 -9.57 -0.22
CA ARG A 42 2.70 -8.98 0.09
C ARG A 42 2.63 -7.46 0.03
N GLU A 43 2.04 -6.93 -1.04
CA GLU A 43 1.88 -5.49 -1.18
C GLU A 43 0.92 -4.91 -0.12
N LEU A 44 -0.08 -5.68 0.33
CA LEU A 44 -0.94 -5.29 1.45
C LEU A 44 -0.17 -5.19 2.77
N ALA A 45 0.79 -6.09 3.01
CA ALA A 45 1.62 -6.03 4.22
C ALA A 45 2.46 -4.74 4.24
N ASP A 46 3.13 -4.42 3.14
CA ASP A 46 3.93 -3.19 3.03
C ASP A 46 3.08 -1.92 3.16
N ALA A 47 1.86 -1.95 2.60
CA ALA A 47 0.90 -0.86 2.74
C ALA A 47 0.41 -0.69 4.19
N LEU A 48 0.23 -1.78 4.94
CA LEU A 48 -0.14 -1.72 6.36
C LEU A 48 1.00 -1.18 7.22
N ASP A 49 2.24 -1.61 6.98
CA ASP A 49 3.40 -1.06 7.69
C ASP A 49 3.57 0.43 7.41
N SER A 50 3.36 0.85 6.16
CA SER A 50 3.36 2.27 5.79
C SER A 50 2.24 3.05 6.49
N HIS A 51 1.02 2.49 6.53
CA HIS A 51 -0.14 3.12 7.15
C HIS A 51 0.02 3.31 8.67
N PHE A 52 0.60 2.32 9.35
CA PHE A 52 0.83 2.36 10.79
C PHE A 52 2.17 2.98 11.18
N GLY A 53 2.94 3.49 10.22
CA GLY A 53 4.20 4.19 10.49
C GLY A 53 5.33 3.27 10.95
N HIS A 54 5.31 2.01 10.53
CA HIS A 54 6.37 1.02 10.79
C HIS A 54 7.51 1.07 9.76
N GLY A 55 7.44 1.97 8.78
CA GLY A 55 8.51 2.22 7.83
C GLY A 55 9.75 2.89 8.46
N GLU A 56 10.84 2.92 7.71
CA GLU A 56 12.04 3.65 8.09
C GLU A 56 11.85 5.16 7.89
N ALA A 57 12.12 5.94 8.94
CA ALA A 57 12.08 7.39 8.85
C ALA A 57 13.29 7.90 8.07
N ILE A 58 13.07 8.85 7.16
CA ILE A 58 14.13 9.53 6.42
C ILE A 58 14.48 10.81 7.18
N ASP A 59 15.72 10.91 7.65
CA ASP A 59 16.21 12.06 8.44
C ASP A 59 16.32 13.36 7.62
N ASP A 60 16.74 13.24 6.35
CA ASP A 60 16.88 14.34 5.39
C ASP A 60 16.15 13.99 4.08
N PRO A 61 14.84 14.28 4.00
CA PRO A 61 14.02 13.96 2.84
C PRO A 61 14.51 14.61 1.55
N GLU A 62 15.00 15.85 1.62
CA GLU A 62 15.50 16.60 0.48
C GLU A 62 16.76 15.94 -0.12
N ALA A 63 17.74 15.58 0.72
CA ALA A 63 18.95 14.90 0.26
C ALA A 63 18.62 13.51 -0.32
N TYR A 64 17.71 12.76 0.30
CA TYR A 64 17.26 11.47 -0.21
C TYR A 64 16.66 11.58 -1.61
N LEU A 65 15.79 12.57 -1.84
CA LEU A 65 15.17 12.79 -3.15
C LEU A 65 16.19 13.23 -4.21
N GLU A 66 17.15 14.09 -3.86
CA GLU A 66 18.25 14.49 -4.76
C GLU A 66 19.09 13.28 -5.20
N GLU A 67 19.42 12.36 -4.28
CA GLU A 67 20.13 11.11 -4.58
C GLU A 67 19.36 10.20 -5.56
N GLN A 68 18.04 10.21 -5.49
CA GLN A 68 17.19 9.48 -6.44
C GLN A 68 17.01 10.22 -7.79
N GLY A 69 17.59 11.42 -7.94
CA GLY A 69 17.43 12.26 -9.13
C GLY A 69 16.04 12.90 -9.25
N ILE A 70 15.35 13.06 -8.12
CA ILE A 70 14.00 13.61 -8.04
C ILE A 70 14.11 15.06 -7.56
N ASP A 71 13.95 16.00 -8.50
CA ASP A 71 13.89 17.43 -8.22
C ASP A 71 12.43 17.86 -8.02
N VAL A 72 11.97 17.79 -6.76
CA VAL A 72 10.61 18.20 -6.36
C VAL A 72 10.66 19.10 -5.13
N GLU A 73 9.77 20.08 -5.10
CA GLU A 73 9.49 20.83 -3.89
C GLU A 73 8.59 19.97 -2.98
N ILE A 74 9.06 19.64 -1.77
CA ILE A 74 8.23 18.96 -0.79
C ILE A 74 7.08 19.89 -0.41
N GLY A 75 5.85 19.45 -0.68
CA GLY A 75 4.66 20.26 -0.44
C GLY A 75 4.50 20.69 1.02
N GLU A 76 3.83 21.81 1.24
CA GLU A 76 3.56 22.33 2.58
C GLU A 76 2.58 21.45 3.36
N SER A 77 2.71 21.46 4.69
CA SER A 77 1.73 20.84 5.58
C SER A 77 0.35 21.48 5.40
N GLY A 78 -0.67 20.69 5.04
CA GLY A 78 -2.02 21.22 4.83
C GLY A 78 -3.02 20.18 4.35
N LYS A 79 -4.31 20.54 4.39
CA LYS A 79 -5.38 19.72 3.79
C LYS A 79 -5.20 19.75 2.27
N PRO A 80 -5.19 18.61 1.58
CA PRO A 80 -4.99 18.61 0.14
C PRO A 80 -6.16 19.30 -0.59
N PRO A 81 -5.92 19.91 -1.76
CA PRO A 81 -6.87 20.81 -2.42
C PRO A 81 -8.16 20.15 -2.91
N TRP A 82 -8.20 18.83 -3.03
CA TRP A 82 -9.39 18.07 -3.45
C TRP A 82 -10.33 17.71 -2.28
N LEU A 83 -9.99 18.12 -1.07
CA LEU A 83 -10.68 17.74 0.15
C LEU A 83 -11.47 18.91 0.75
N GLU A 84 -11.79 19.98 -0.01
CA GLU A 84 -12.54 21.15 0.47
C GLU A 84 -13.78 20.78 1.31
#